data_AF-A0A0L6JUF6-F1
#
_entry.id   AF-A0A0L6JUF6-F1
#
_cell.length_a   1.000
_cell.length_b   1.000
_cell.length_c   1.000
_cell.angle_alpha   90.00
_cell.angle_beta   90.00
_cell.angle_gamma   90.00
#
_symmetry.space_group_name_H-M   'P 1'
#
loop_
_entity.id
_entity.type
_entity.pdbx_description
1 polymer ?
#
loop_
_entity_poly.entity_id
_entity_poly.type
_entity_poly.pdbx_seq_one_letter_code
_entity_poly.pdbx_strand_id
1 'polypeptide(L)' 'MNVNLKLKCYNCESVVIELPMSKISKKEGLNYLCENCGHFNVLKEQNFHKGIDRNPMINIFGIDEG' A
#
# COMPACT_ATOMS: atom_id res chain seq x y z
N MET A 1 -11.58 18.90 14.78
CA MET A 1 -11.40 17.48 15.17
C MET A 1 -10.44 16.84 14.18
N ASN A 2 -9.37 16.19 14.65
CA ASN A 2 -8.48 15.41 13.79
C ASN A 2 -9.06 14.00 13.66
N VAL A 3 -9.65 13.69 12.51
CA VAL A 3 -10.22 12.37 12.24
C VAL A 3 -9.12 11.45 11.71
N ASN A 4 -8.90 10.33 12.40
CA ASN A 4 -8.00 9.27 11.95
C ASN A 4 -8.76 8.28 11.06
N LEU A 5 -8.07 7.78 10.04
CA LEU A 5 -8.55 6.72 9.17
C LEU A 5 -7.77 5.44 9.48
N LYS A 6 -8.51 4.36 9.73
CA LYS A 6 -7.96 3.01 9.89
C LYS A 6 -8.05 2.30 8.55
N LEU A 7 -6.91 1.97 7.98
CA LEU A 7 -6.83 1.24 6.71
C LEU A 7 -6.50 -0.22 7.00
N LYS A 8 -7.37 -1.10 6.51
CA LYS A 8 -7.31 -2.53 6.75
C LYS A 8 -6.71 -3.27 5.56
N CYS A 9 -5.99 -4.34 5.82
CA CYS A 9 -5.44 -5.19 4.77
C CYS A 9 -6.57 -5.68 3.85
N TYR A 10 -6.34 -5.62 2.54
CA TYR A 10 -7.31 -6.08 1.55
C TYR A 10 -7.62 -7.59 1.70
N ASN A 11 -6.69 -8.36 2.27
CA ASN A 11 -6.76 -9.82 2.35
C ASN A 11 -7.28 -10.34 3.69
N CYS A 12 -6.70 -9.89 4.80
CA CYS A 12 -7.01 -10.43 6.13
C CYS A 12 -7.74 -9.45 7.06
N GLU A 13 -8.14 -8.29 6.55
CA GLU A 13 -8.86 -7.23 7.27
C GLU A 13 -8.19 -6.67 8.53
N SER A 14 -6.97 -7.10 8.84
CA SER A 14 -6.17 -6.57 9.95
C SER A 14 -5.82 -5.11 9.69
N VAL A 15 -5.80 -4.29 10.73
CA VAL A 15 -5.40 -2.88 10.61
C VAL A 15 -3.92 -2.83 10.22
N VAL A 16 -3.61 -2.19 9.10
CA VAL A 16 -2.23 -2.05 8.59
C VAL A 16 -1.68 -0.67 8.97
N ILE A 17 -2.47 0.40 8.83
CA ILE A 17 -2.11 1.73 9.35
C ILE A 17 -3.32 2.45 9.93
N GLU A 18 -3.05 3.32 10.90
CA GLU A 18 -4.00 4.31 11.44
C GLU A 18 -3.33 5.68 11.48
N LEU A 19 -3.80 6.62 10.67
CA LEU A 19 -3.23 7.97 10.58
C LEU A 19 -4.33 9.02 10.36
N PRO A 20 -4.08 10.30 10.69
CA PRO A 20 -4.97 11.39 10.31
C PRO A 20 -5.23 11.40 8.80
N MET A 21 -6.48 11.65 8.38
CA MET A 21 -6.84 11.71 6.95
C MET A 21 -5.92 12.64 6.15
N SER A 22 -5.52 13.79 6.73
CA SER A 22 -4.59 14.75 6.11
C SER A 22 -3.20 14.18 5.81
N LYS A 23 -2.78 13.11 6.49
CA LYS A 23 -1.53 12.39 6.23
C LYS A 23 -1.74 11.23 5.26
N ILE A 24 -2.94 10.65 5.18
CA ILE A 24 -3.27 9.55 4.26
C ILE A 24 -3.22 10.02 2.81
N SER A 25 -3.79 11.18 2.47
CA SER A 25 -3.79 11.67 1.08
C SER A 25 -2.39 11.88 0.50
N LYS A 26 -1.38 12.13 1.36
CA LYS A 26 0.03 12.26 0.96
C LYS A 26 0.73 10.93 0.69
N LYS A 27 0.06 9.80 0.96
CA LYS A 27 0.60 8.44 0.90
C LYS A 27 -0.04 7.61 -0.22
N GLU A 28 -0.89 8.23 -1.04
CA GLU A 28 -1.52 7.62 -2.21
C GLU A 28 -0.45 6.97 -3.11
N GLY A 29 -0.71 5.73 -3.54
CA GLY A 29 0.17 4.94 -4.38
C GLY A 29 1.30 4.19 -3.65
N LEU A 30 1.50 4.41 -2.35
CA LEU A 30 2.49 3.66 -1.57
C LEU A 30 2.01 2.24 -1.25
N ASN A 31 2.96 1.30 -1.17
CA ASN A 31 2.72 -0.08 -0.75
C ASN A 31 3.01 -0.27 0.74
N TYR A 32 2.18 -1.09 1.39
CA TYR A 32 2.25 -1.42 2.81
C TYR A 32 2.20 -2.92 2.99
N LEU A 33 3.23 -3.47 3.62
CA LEU A 33 3.26 -4.87 4.00
C LEU A 33 2.31 -5.09 5.18
N CYS A 34 1.38 -6.03 5.06
CA CYS A 34 0.58 -6.47 6.21
C CYS A 34 1.39 -7.40 7.09
N GLU A 35 1.64 -7.02 8.34
CA GLU A 35 2.39 -7.85 9.30
C GLU A 35 1.65 -9.15 9.67
N ASN A 36 0.32 -9.18 9.51
CA ASN A 36 -0.49 -10.35 9.85
C ASN A 36 -0.49 -11.44 8.77
N CYS A 37 -0.51 -11.07 7.47
CA CYS A 37 -0.60 -12.05 6.38
C CYS A 37 0.48 -11.92 5.31
N GLY A 38 1.45 -11.02 5.47
CA GLY A 38 2.57 -10.82 4.54
C GLY A 38 2.21 -10.24 3.18
N HIS A 39 0.95 -9.86 2.94
CA HIS A 39 0.53 -9.32 1.65
C HIS A 39 0.82 -7.82 1.55
N PHE A 40 1.21 -7.37 0.36
CA PHE A 40 1.34 -5.96 0.03
C PHE A 40 -0.01 -5.32 -0.25
N ASN A 41 -0.22 -4.12 0.30
CA ASN A 41 -1.42 -3.33 0.17
C ASN A 41 -1.06 -1.99 -0.46
N VAL A 42 -1.62 -1.67 -1.62
CA VAL A 42 -1.43 -0.35 -2.24
C VAL A 42 -2.51 0.60 -1.74
N LEU A 43 -2.11 1.78 -1.26
CA LEU A 43 -3.05 2.82 -0.87
C LEU A 43 -3.62 3.48 -2.13
N LYS A 44 -4.91 3.34 -2.36
CA LYS A 44 -5.63 4.03 -3.44
C LYS A 44 -6.98 4.51 -2.92
N GLU A 45 -7.37 5.75 -3.24
CA GLU A 45 -8.67 6.31 -2.89
C GLU A 45 -9.00 6.19 -1.39
N GLN A 46 -7.99 6.37 -0.52
CA GLN A 46 -8.13 6.18 0.93
C GLN A 46 -8.59 4.76 1.34
N ASN A 47 -8.24 3.75 0.57
CA ASN A 47 -8.43 2.35 0.93
C ASN A 47 -7.22 1.49 0.49
N PHE A 48 -7.12 0.30 1.06
CA PHE A 48 -6.09 -0.66 0.65
C PHE A 48 -6.65 -1.64 -0.38
N HIS A 49 -5.93 -1.70 -1.50
CA HIS A 49 -6.17 -2.68 -2.54
C HIS A 49 -5.01 -3.67 -2.59
N LYS A 50 -5.19 -4.76 -3.34
CA LYS A 50 -4.12 -5.71 -3.61
C LYS A 50 -2.92 -4.98 -4.24
N GLY A 51 -1.84 -4.87 -3.48
CA GLY A 51 -0.56 -4.40 -3.99
C GLY A 51 0.11 -5.50 -4.80
N ILE A 52 0.88 -5.09 -5.80
CA ILE A 52 1.81 -6.00 -6.46
C ILE A 52 3.08 -5.98 -5.62
N ASP A 53 3.64 -7.15 -5.33
CA ASP A 53 4.96 -7.28 -4.72
C ASP A 53 6.00 -6.64 -5.66
N ARG A 54 6.21 -5.34 -5.49
CA ARG A 54 7.30 -4.61 -6.12
C ARG A 54 8.51 -4.70 -5.19
N ASN A 55 9.05 -5.90 -5.02
CA ASN A 55 10.43 -6.06 -4.59
C ASN A 55 11.32 -5.25 -5.58
N PRO A 56 12.36 -4.53 -5.12
CA PRO A 56 12.96 -3.36 -5.77
C PRO A 56 13.81 -3.65 -7.01
N MET A 57 13.71 -4.85 -7.59
CA MET A 57 14.21 -5.13 -8.94
C MET A 57 13.20 -4.65 -9.98
N ILE A 58 12.90 -3.35 -9.98
CA ILE A 58 12.67 -2.69 -11.27
C ILE A 58 14.05 -2.68 -11.93
N ASN A 59 14.41 -3.80 -12.56
CA ASN A 59 15.44 -3.78 -13.60
C ASN A 59 14.87 -2.91 -14.71
N ILE A 60 15.28 -1.64 -14.71
CA ILE A 60 15.18 -0.70 -15.84
C ILE A 60 15.98 -1.19 -17.07
N PHE A 61 16.55 -2.40 -17.05
CA PHE A 61 17.10 -3.07 -18.22
C PHE A 61 16.08 -4.03 -18.83
N GLY A 62 15.01 -3.46 -19.36
CA GLY A 62 14.17 -4.09 -20.38
C GLY A 62 14.38 -3.37 -21.71
N ILE A 63 15.63 -3.19 -22.12
CA ILE A 63 15.95 -3.01 -23.54
C ILE A 63 15.90 -4.42 -24.11
N ASP A 64 14.73 -4.82 -24.63
CA ASP A 64 14.68 -5.91 -25.61
C ASP A 64 15.34 -5.36 -26.89
N GLU A 65 16.59 -5.74 -27.14
CA GLU A 65 17.07 -5.92 -28.50
C GLU A 65 16.85 -7.40 -28.87
N GLY A 66 15.99 -7.61 -29.85
CA GLY A 66 15.72 -8.90 -30.49
C GLY A 66 15.01 -8.68 -31.81
#